data_AF-A0A7V7BBY7-F1
#
_entry.id   AF-A0A7V7BBY7-F1
#
_cell.length_a   1.000
_cell.length_b   1.000
_cell.length_c   1.000
_cell.angle_alpha   90.00
_cell.angle_beta   90.00
_cell.angle_gamma   90.00
#
_symmetry.space_group_name_H-M   'P 1'
#
loop_
_entity.id
_entity.type
_entity.pdbx_description
1 polymer ?
#
loop_
_entity_poly.entity_id
_entity_poly.type
_entity_poly.pdbx_seq_one_letter_code
_entity_poly.pdbx_strand_id
1 'polypeptide(L)' 'MRVKVVRNFRDKYTKKLYKVGEELEVTKERYEEINSTAHGILVKEMPEKKRKAKSTRK' A
#
# COMPACT_ATOMS: atom_id res chain seq x y z
N MET A 1 8.36 1.18 7.85
CA MET A 1 7.05 1.76 8.19
C MET A 1 5.96 0.99 7.47
N ARG A 2 4.87 0.65 8.17
CA ARG A 2 3.78 -0.17 7.62
C ARG A 2 2.78 0.71 6.89
N VAL A 3 2.54 0.38 5.63
CA VAL A 3 1.63 1.10 4.75
C VAL A 3 0.67 0.12 4.11
N LYS A 4 -0.53 0.60 3.79
CA LYS A 4 -1.55 -0.15 3.11
C LYS A 4 -1.74 0.41 1.71
N VAL A 5 -1.79 -0.48 0.74
CA VAL A 5 -2.05 -0.14 -0.66
C VAL A 5 -3.52 0.30 -0.78
N VAL A 6 -3.74 1.53 -1.21
CA VAL A 6 -5.07 2.10 -1.45
C VAL A 6 -5.47 1.97 -2.91
N ARG A 7 -4.47 2.00 -3.81
CA ARG A 7 -4.67 1.87 -5.26
C ARG A 7 -3.67 0.90 -5.83
N ASN A 8 -4.11 0.08 -6.79
CA ASN A 8 -3.20 -0.86 -7.45
C ASN A 8 -2.07 -0.09 -8.13
N PHE A 9 -0.84 -0.48 -7.87
CA PHE A 9 0.31 0.09 -8.56
C PHE A 9 1.32 -0.99 -8.89
N ARG A 10 2.06 -0.74 -9.97
CA ARG A 10 3.19 -1.58 -10.34
C ARG A 10 4.44 -0.93 -9.77
N ASP A 11 5.13 -1.65 -8.90
CA ASP A 11 6.35 -1.17 -8.32
C ASP A 11 7.48 -1.15 -9.37
N LYS A 12 8.23 -0.05 -9.42
CA LYS A 12 9.28 0.18 -10.43
C LYS A 12 10.46 -0.80 -10.28
N TYR A 13 10.80 -1.22 -9.06
CA TYR A 13 12.03 -1.95 -8.76
C TYR A 13 11.78 -3.46 -8.77
N THR A 14 10.74 -3.89 -8.07
CA THR A 14 10.34 -5.30 -7.97
C THR A 14 9.51 -5.74 -9.17
N LYS A 15 8.98 -4.80 -9.97
CA LYS A 15 8.03 -5.03 -11.07
C LYS A 15 6.76 -5.75 -10.64
N LYS A 16 6.55 -5.91 -9.33
CA LYS A 16 5.38 -6.57 -8.73
C LYS A 16 4.19 -5.64 -8.82
N LEU A 17 3.03 -6.24 -9.08
CA LEU A 17 1.75 -5.56 -9.03
C LEU A 17 1.20 -5.69 -7.61
N TYR A 18 1.18 -4.58 -6.88
CA TYR A 18 0.55 -4.53 -5.58
C TYR A 18 -0.93 -4.19 -5.74
N LYS A 19 -1.78 -4.96 -5.07
CA LYS A 19 -3.24 -4.82 -5.12
C LYS A 19 -3.75 -4.03 -3.93
N VAL A 20 -4.90 -3.40 -4.10
CA VAL A 20 -5.59 -2.68 -3.04
C VAL A 20 -5.82 -3.60 -1.85
N GLY A 21 -5.45 -3.12 -0.66
CA GLY A 21 -5.63 -3.84 0.59
C GLY A 21 -4.40 -4.60 1.05
N GLU A 22 -3.37 -4.76 0.21
CA GLU A 22 -2.10 -5.35 0.63
C GLU A 22 -1.36 -4.43 1.61
N GLU A 23 -0.63 -5.07 2.51
CA GLU A 23 0.19 -4.41 3.54
C GLU A 23 1.65 -4.54 3.12
N LEU A 24 2.33 -3.40 3.09
CA LEU A 24 3.73 -3.30 2.67
C LEU A 24 4.53 -2.63 3.77
N GLU A 25 5.75 -3.10 3.96
CA GLU A 25 6.72 -2.43 4.80
C GLU A 25 7.69 -1.67 3.91
N VAL A 26 7.67 -0.34 4.01
CA VAL A 26 8.49 0.57 3.20
C VAL A 26 9.18 1.59 4.10
N THR A 27 10.28 2.18 3.63
CA THR A 27 10.91 3.33 4.29
C THR A 27 10.10 4.61 4.06
N LYS A 28 10.35 5.65 4.86
CA LYS A 28 9.67 6.96 4.69
C LYS A 28 9.96 7.56 3.31
N GLU A 29 11.22 7.52 2.88
CA GLU A 29 11.63 7.99 1.55
C GLU A 29 10.86 7.27 0.43
N ARG A 30 10.71 5.95 0.55
CA ARG A 30 9.93 5.13 -0.40
C ARG A 30 8.46 5.50 -0.40
N TYR A 31 7.88 5.73 0.78
CA TYR A 31 6.48 6.15 0.93
C TYR A 31 6.21 7.49 0.23
N GLU A 32 7.09 8.47 0.44
CA GLU A 32 7.00 9.78 -0.20
C GLU A 32 7.21 9.69 -1.71
N GLU A 33 8.19 8.90 -2.18
CA GLU A 33 8.40 8.68 -3.62
C GLU A 33 7.15 8.08 -4.29
N ILE A 34 6.55 7.06 -3.68
CA ILE A 34 5.35 6.42 -4.21
C ILE A 34 4.19 7.43 -4.26
N ASN A 35 3.98 8.22 -3.21
CA ASN A 35 2.86 9.17 -3.14
C ASN A 35 3.09 10.49 -3.89
N SER A 36 4.34 10.83 -4.22
CA SER A 36 4.71 12.00 -5.03
C SER A 36 4.40 11.82 -6.52
N THR A 37 3.99 10.61 -6.93
CA THR A 37 3.59 10.34 -8.31
C THR A 37 2.33 11.12 -8.68
N ALA A 38 2.21 11.54 -9.95
CA ALA A 38 1.04 12.24 -10.50
C ALA A 38 -0.30 11.47 -10.37
N HIS A 39 -0.26 10.22 -9.92
CA HIS A 39 -1.42 9.37 -9.67
C HIS A 39 -2.05 9.57 -8.27
N GLY A 40 -1.47 10.46 -7.46
CA GLY A 40 -1.94 10.79 -6.11
C GLY A 40 -1.52 9.75 -5.07
N ILE A 41 -2.34 9.60 -4.03
CA ILE A 41 -2.03 8.72 -2.88
C ILE A 41 -2.23 7.25 -3.30
N LEU A 42 -1.14 6.52 -3.48
CA LEU A 42 -1.14 5.09 -3.82
C LEU A 42 -1.09 4.21 -2.57
N VAL A 43 -0.34 4.66 -1.56
CA VAL A 43 -0.14 3.97 -0.28
C VAL A 43 -0.48 4.89 0.88
N LYS A 44 -1.09 4.33 1.93
CA LYS A 44 -1.47 5.07 3.13
C LYS A 44 -0.83 4.45 4.35
N GLU A 45 -0.32 5.28 5.25
CA GLU A 45 0.19 4.85 6.55
C GLU A 45 -0.89 4.05 7.28
N MET A 46 -0.57 2.83 7.72
CA MET A 46 -1.52 2.05 8.52
C MET A 46 -1.13 2.18 10.00
N PRO A 47 -1.83 3.02 10.79
CA PRO A 47 -1.71 2.92 12.23
C PRO A 47 -2.20 1.53 12.63
N GLU A 48 -1.50 0.85 13.54
CA GLU A 48 -1.71 -0.56 13.91
C GLU A 48 -3.09 -0.89 14.53
N LYS A 49 -4.07 -0.01 14.39
CA LYS A 49 -5.43 -0.19 14.88
C LYS A 49 -6.36 -0.74 13.81
N LYS A 50 -6.71 -2.01 14.06
CA LYS A 50 -7.90 -2.76 13.65
C LYS A 50 -7.73 -3.62 12.39
N ARG A 51 -7.32 -4.87 12.66
CA ARG A 51 -7.94 -6.10 12.15
C ARG A 51 -9.23 -5.80 11.37
N LYS A 52 -9.19 -5.80 10.04
CA LYS A 52 -10.40 -5.92 9.24
C LYS A 52 -10.48 -7.34 8.70
N ALA A 53 -11.27 -8.13 9.42
CA ALA A 53 -11.83 -9.38 8.94
C ALA A 53 -12.53 -9.16 7.59
N LYS A 54 -12.16 -9.97 6.61
CA LYS A 54 -13.00 -10.41 5.48
C LYS A 54 -12.60 -11.88 5.32
N SER A 55 -13.33 -12.91 5.76
CA SER A 55 -14.76 -13.19 5.64
C SER A 55 -15.34 -12.73 4.31
N THR A 56 -15.11 -13.54 3.28
CA THR A 56 -16.14 -13.90 2.32
C THR A 56 -16.12 -15.41 2.19
N ARG A 57 -17.07 -16.02 2.91
CA ARG A 57 -17.53 -17.40 2.78
C ARG A 57 -18.58 -17.39 1.67
N LYS A 58 -18.43 -18.22 0.64
CA LYS A 58 -19.45 -19.06 -0.03
C LYS A 58 -19.01 -19.38 -1.45
#